data_AF-A0A1H3XX34-F1
#
_entry.id   AF-A0A1H3XX34-F1
#
_cell.length_a   1.000
_cell.length_b   1.000
_cell.length_c   1.000
_cell.angle_alpha   90.00
_cell.angle_beta   90.00
_cell.angle_gamma   90.00
#
_symmetry.space_group_name_H-M   'P 1'
#
loop_
_entity.id
_entity.type
_entity.pdbx_description
1 polymer ?
#
loop_
_entity_poly.entity_id
_entity_poly.type
_entity_poly.pdbx_seq_one_letter_code
_entity_poly.pdbx_strand_id
1 'polypeptide(L)'
;MPDHFTKAAFSNPPKNSLLYVLILVLFMGCNQPKANGENQATGQSAVQTEVPQASNNNGSSTIKVVNWNIEWLGSASNGPKDKALQLANAIKILQYLKADMYCLCEIVDPQSLKSLTAGLGGEYSYALSDYAAGARSKTDPGYANSQKLAFIYNNQVFKNVQTSGYLRNNARIGYYFASGRYPFELDATVHTAQTVQKLSFLIIHAKSGADLSSYERRLNAATGLKAALDQDKAGQSFMLLGDFNDHLDGSITAGKPSPYDCFVKDPAYQALTLPLSQQRSTLDYSGVIDQQIISGALYPFYKSGSARIRTDIIRVVPDFKKGHTSDHYPVSSEFIFSGQNMAGKQPGTDSHTAKEMAPTDLPPAPETKETAPPQNLQLRIFAAAVKTGSILVTASQKSNNIQFILYNKRQHKVLSVHRKYILKGDTFKLKTPSLYAGDYTLVIFSDHGRQVIAFTVK
;
A
#
# COMPACT_ATOMS: atom_id res chain seq x y z
N MET A 1 -20.11 39.90 59.09
CA MET A 1 -20.16 38.42 58.95
C MET A 1 -19.21 38.05 57.81
N PRO A 2 -18.33 37.06 58.04
CA PRO A 2 -16.86 37.21 58.07
C PRO A 2 -16.20 36.74 56.76
N ASP A 3 -14.90 36.82 56.46
CA ASP A 3 -13.65 37.41 56.99
C ASP A 3 -12.62 37.22 55.83
N HIS A 4 -11.85 38.21 55.38
CA HIS A 4 -10.53 38.63 55.86
C HIS A 4 -9.30 37.75 55.48
N PHE A 5 -8.31 38.44 54.86
CA PHE A 5 -6.84 38.24 54.83
C PHE A 5 -6.10 37.33 53.80
N THR A 6 -5.60 38.02 52.76
CA THR A 6 -4.19 38.23 52.29
C THR A 6 -3.10 37.14 52.25
N LYS A 7 -2.38 37.20 51.12
CA LYS A 7 -1.06 36.65 50.72
C LYS A 7 0.09 36.82 51.74
N ALA A 8 1.05 35.87 51.78
CA ALA A 8 2.42 36.03 51.23
C ALA A 8 3.42 34.86 51.57
N ALA A 9 4.10 34.41 50.52
CA ALA A 9 5.48 33.90 50.30
C ALA A 9 6.46 33.34 51.37
N PHE A 10 7.24 32.35 50.86
CA PHE A 10 8.62 31.86 51.17
C PHE A 10 8.99 31.15 52.49
N SER A 11 9.46 29.90 52.39
CA SER A 11 10.78 29.42 52.88
C SER A 11 11.00 27.90 52.66
N ASN A 12 12.25 27.50 52.38
CA ASN A 12 12.83 26.15 52.50
C ASN A 12 13.98 26.25 53.55
N PRO A 13 14.63 25.18 54.05
CA PRO A 13 14.23 23.81 54.43
C PRO A 13 14.70 23.47 55.88
N PRO A 14 14.81 22.19 56.31
CA PRO A 14 16.14 21.71 56.73
C PRO A 14 16.50 20.25 56.34
N LYS A 15 17.82 19.96 56.44
CA LYS A 15 18.54 18.70 56.16
C LYS A 15 18.63 17.77 57.40
N ASN A 16 19.16 16.55 57.17
CA ASN A 16 19.83 15.58 58.09
C ASN A 16 18.92 14.49 58.72
N SER A 17 19.22 13.18 58.80
CA SER A 17 20.43 12.34 58.55
C SER A 17 20.10 10.83 58.60
N LEU A 18 20.89 10.03 57.86
CA LEU A 18 21.41 8.64 58.08
C LEU A 18 20.49 7.47 58.54
N LEU A 19 20.55 6.31 57.86
CA LEU A 19 21.47 5.19 58.21
C LEU A 19 21.43 3.99 57.21
N TYR A 20 22.65 3.55 56.88
CA TYR A 20 23.19 2.34 56.24
C TYR A 20 22.43 1.00 56.32
N VAL A 21 22.51 0.19 55.24
CA VAL A 21 23.28 -1.09 55.21
C VAL A 21 23.84 -1.35 53.80
N LEU A 22 25.15 -1.58 53.78
CA LEU A 22 26.03 -2.01 52.70
C LEU A 22 26.25 -3.53 52.87
N ILE A 23 26.21 -4.33 51.80
CA ILE A 23 27.01 -5.55 51.71
C ILE A 23 27.78 -5.57 50.39
N LEU A 24 29.07 -5.74 50.58
CA LEU A 24 30.22 -5.74 49.68
C LEU A 24 30.63 -7.21 49.47
N VAL A 25 30.98 -7.63 48.26
CA VAL A 25 32.06 -8.61 48.05
C VAL A 25 32.80 -8.28 46.74
N LEU A 26 34.07 -7.93 46.90
CA LEU A 26 35.13 -7.78 45.90
C LEU A 26 35.83 -9.14 45.68
N PHE A 27 36.43 -9.34 44.49
CA PHE A 27 37.86 -9.66 44.25
C PHE A 27 38.04 -9.77 42.72
N MET A 28 38.65 -8.79 42.04
CA MET A 28 40.07 -8.74 41.60
C MET A 28 40.58 -9.97 40.84
N GLY A 29 41.07 -9.74 39.62
CA GLY A 29 41.86 -10.70 38.85
C GLY A 29 42.22 -10.20 37.45
N CYS A 30 43.40 -9.60 37.32
CA CYS A 30 44.05 -9.23 36.06
C CYS A 30 44.33 -10.44 35.15
N ASN A 31 44.21 -10.28 33.83
CA ASN A 31 45.31 -10.52 32.87
C ASN A 31 44.84 -10.41 31.41
N GLN A 32 45.52 -9.57 30.65
CA GLN A 32 45.71 -9.79 29.21
C GLN A 32 46.74 -10.91 28.99
N PRO A 33 46.76 -11.50 27.79
CA PRO A 33 48.05 -11.57 27.11
C PRO A 33 47.96 -11.07 25.65
N LYS A 34 48.90 -10.19 25.30
CA LYS A 34 49.55 -10.16 23.99
C LYS A 34 50.87 -10.91 24.12
N ALA A 35 51.19 -11.82 23.20
CA ALA A 35 52.53 -11.98 22.63
C ALA A 35 52.54 -13.07 21.54
N ASN A 36 52.91 -12.62 20.34
CA ASN A 36 53.91 -13.17 19.41
C ASN A 36 54.07 -14.70 19.25
N GLY A 37 53.95 -15.12 17.99
CA GLY A 37 54.68 -16.25 17.42
C GLY A 37 54.87 -16.02 15.92
N GLU A 38 56.03 -15.46 15.56
CA GLU A 38 56.58 -15.56 14.20
C GLU A 38 56.84 -17.04 13.88
N ASN A 39 56.56 -17.44 12.64
CA ASN A 39 57.41 -18.38 11.91
C ASN A 39 57.32 -18.06 10.42
N GLN A 40 58.44 -17.59 9.86
CA GLN A 40 58.71 -17.62 8.43
C GLN A 40 58.92 -19.06 7.98
N ALA A 41 58.35 -19.45 6.83
CA ALA A 41 59.08 -20.10 5.73
C ALA A 41 58.13 -20.47 4.57
N THR A 42 58.37 -19.82 3.43
CA THR A 42 58.44 -20.38 2.06
C THR A 42 57.31 -21.28 1.51
N GLY A 43 56.70 -20.83 0.40
CA GLY A 43 56.06 -21.74 -0.56
C GLY A 43 55.03 -21.04 -1.44
N GLN A 44 55.42 -20.67 -2.67
CA GLN A 44 54.47 -20.39 -3.74
C GLN A 44 53.65 -21.66 -4.05
N SER A 45 52.32 -21.57 -3.99
CA SER A 45 51.43 -22.44 -4.76
C SER A 45 50.05 -21.82 -4.87
N ALA A 46 49.51 -21.87 -6.09
CA ALA A 46 48.26 -21.27 -6.50
C ALA A 46 47.09 -21.77 -5.64
N VAL A 47 46.33 -20.83 -5.06
CA VAL A 47 45.03 -21.13 -4.46
C VAL A 47 44.05 -21.28 -5.62
N GLN A 48 43.76 -22.53 -6.00
CA GLN A 48 42.50 -22.85 -6.66
C GLN A 48 41.39 -22.47 -5.68
N THR A 49 40.55 -21.52 -6.05
CA THR A 49 39.27 -21.29 -5.39
C THR A 49 38.41 -22.52 -5.59
N GLU A 50 38.38 -23.42 -4.60
CA GLU A 50 37.33 -24.42 -4.49
C GLU A 50 35.98 -23.70 -4.40
N VAL A 51 35.18 -23.87 -5.45
CA VAL A 51 33.76 -23.56 -5.42
C VAL A 51 33.15 -24.48 -4.36
N PRO A 52 32.50 -23.95 -3.29
CA PRO A 52 31.84 -24.81 -2.33
C PRO A 52 30.77 -25.61 -3.08
N GLN A 53 30.91 -26.94 -3.08
CA GLN A 53 29.87 -27.82 -3.59
C GLN A 53 28.55 -27.48 -2.89
N ALA A 54 27.51 -27.31 -3.71
CA ALA A 54 26.17 -27.05 -3.27
C ALA A 54 25.76 -28.08 -2.21
N SER A 55 25.52 -27.61 -0.99
CA SER A 55 24.70 -28.32 -0.03
C SER A 55 23.41 -28.74 -0.75
N ASN A 56 23.11 -30.03 -0.74
CA ASN A 56 21.84 -30.60 -1.18
C ASN A 56 20.69 -30.03 -0.31
N ASN A 57 20.32 -28.78 -0.56
CA ASN A 57 19.14 -28.17 -0.03
C ASN A 57 17.98 -28.74 -0.85
N ASN A 58 17.24 -29.68 -0.26
CA ASN A 58 15.89 -30.09 -0.69
C ASN A 58 14.86 -28.92 -0.54
N GLY A 59 15.29 -27.69 -0.78
CA GLY A 59 14.46 -26.51 -0.83
C GLY A 59 13.67 -26.52 -2.13
N SER A 60 12.35 -26.37 -2.02
CA SER A 60 11.48 -26.16 -3.16
C SER A 60 12.06 -25.06 -4.06
N SER A 61 12.26 -25.37 -5.35
CA SER A 61 12.58 -24.35 -6.35
C SER A 61 11.41 -23.39 -6.59
N THR A 62 10.24 -23.70 -6.04
CA THR A 62 9.06 -22.83 -6.07
C THR A 62 9.08 -21.88 -4.90
N ILE A 63 9.09 -20.58 -5.21
CA ILE A 63 8.98 -19.45 -4.28
C ILE A 63 7.57 -18.90 -4.37
N LYS A 64 6.93 -18.67 -3.23
CA LYS A 64 5.61 -18.05 -3.16
C LYS A 64 5.70 -16.63 -2.63
N VAL A 65 5.07 -15.70 -3.33
CA VAL A 65 5.03 -14.27 -2.98
C VAL A 65 3.58 -13.86 -2.71
N VAL A 66 3.35 -13.13 -1.62
CA VAL A 66 2.04 -12.62 -1.21
C VAL A 66 2.08 -11.12 -1.00
N ASN A 67 1.08 -10.38 -1.50
CA ASN A 67 0.78 -9.03 -1.04
C ASN A 67 -0.54 -8.98 -0.28
N TRP A 68 -0.61 -8.12 0.74
CA TRP A 68 -1.83 -7.95 1.53
C TRP A 68 -1.90 -6.58 2.19
N ASN A 69 -3.00 -5.86 1.98
CA ASN A 69 -3.40 -4.79 2.89
C ASN A 69 -4.00 -5.41 4.15
N ILE A 70 -3.31 -5.27 5.29
CA ILE A 70 -3.71 -5.94 6.54
C ILE A 70 -4.69 -5.11 7.38
N GLU A 71 -5.12 -3.94 6.89
CA GLU A 71 -6.05 -3.01 7.54
C GLU A 71 -5.55 -2.50 8.90
N TRP A 72 -4.69 -1.48 8.90
CA TRP A 72 -4.25 -0.77 10.11
C TRP A 72 -3.67 -1.65 11.25
N LEU A 73 -2.90 -2.69 10.95
CA LEU A 73 -2.37 -3.60 11.97
C LEU A 73 -1.61 -2.84 13.06
N GLY A 74 -2.09 -3.01 14.31
CA GLY A 74 -1.50 -2.41 15.49
C GLY A 74 -1.87 -0.92 15.71
N SER A 75 -2.78 -0.37 14.91
CA SER A 75 -3.38 0.94 15.21
C SER A 75 -4.25 0.87 16.46
N ALA A 76 -4.14 1.86 17.36
CA ALA A 76 -5.05 1.97 18.51
C ALA A 76 -6.47 2.44 18.13
N SER A 77 -6.64 3.11 16.99
CA SER A 77 -7.86 3.85 16.66
C SER A 77 -8.56 3.42 15.37
N ASN A 78 -7.86 2.80 14.43
CA ASN A 78 -8.39 2.44 13.10
C ASN A 78 -8.33 0.94 12.84
N GLY A 79 -9.05 0.44 11.84
CA GLY A 79 -9.12 -0.98 11.50
C GLY A 79 -9.94 -1.83 12.48
N PRO A 80 -9.75 -3.16 12.50
CA PRO A 80 -10.53 -4.08 13.33
C PRO A 80 -10.52 -3.71 14.81
N LYS A 81 -11.69 -3.79 15.47
CA LYS A 81 -11.84 -3.36 16.87
C LYS A 81 -10.97 -4.14 17.85
N ASP A 82 -10.90 -5.46 17.68
CA ASP A 82 -10.10 -6.34 18.53
C ASP A 82 -8.71 -6.56 17.90
N LYS A 83 -7.70 -5.87 18.47
CA LYS A 83 -6.33 -5.88 17.98
C LYS A 83 -5.62 -7.20 18.23
N ALA A 84 -5.94 -7.86 19.32
CA ALA A 84 -5.37 -9.17 19.65
C ALA A 84 -5.92 -10.23 18.69
N LEU A 85 -7.23 -10.21 18.43
CA LEU A 85 -7.86 -11.09 17.44
C LEU A 85 -7.33 -10.82 16.03
N GLN A 86 -7.20 -9.55 15.63
CA GLN A 86 -6.62 -9.19 14.33
C GLN A 86 -5.23 -9.81 14.15
N LEU A 87 -4.33 -9.62 15.13
CA LEU A 87 -2.97 -10.15 15.07
C LEU A 87 -2.98 -11.69 15.05
N ALA A 88 -3.77 -12.34 15.90
CA ALA A 88 -3.87 -13.79 15.94
C ALA A 88 -4.39 -14.39 14.61
N ASN A 89 -5.39 -13.75 14.01
CA ASN A 89 -5.93 -14.16 12.72
C ASN A 89 -4.94 -13.92 11.57
N ALA A 90 -4.23 -12.79 11.58
CA ALA A 90 -3.17 -12.52 10.61
C ALA A 90 -2.07 -13.58 10.68
N ILE A 91 -1.62 -13.97 11.88
CA ILE A 91 -0.64 -15.06 12.05
C ILE A 91 -1.15 -16.36 11.44
N LYS A 92 -2.38 -16.78 11.75
CA LYS A 92 -3.00 -17.99 11.17
C LYS A 92 -3.05 -17.94 9.64
N ILE A 93 -3.41 -16.79 9.08
CA ILE A 93 -3.47 -16.60 7.63
C ILE A 93 -2.07 -16.75 7.03
N LEU A 94 -1.06 -16.04 7.53
CA LEU A 94 0.29 -16.13 6.97
C LEU A 94 0.82 -17.58 7.10
N GLN A 95 0.63 -18.24 8.25
CA GLN A 95 0.99 -19.66 8.43
C GLN A 95 0.27 -20.61 7.47
N TYR A 96 -0.99 -20.34 7.12
CA TYR A 96 -1.73 -21.11 6.12
C TYR A 96 -1.24 -20.85 4.70
N LEU A 97 -0.91 -19.59 4.37
CA LEU A 97 -0.42 -19.21 3.05
C LEU A 97 0.96 -19.80 2.75
N LYS A 98 1.83 -19.93 3.76
CA LYS A 98 3.20 -20.48 3.65
C LYS A 98 3.95 -19.86 2.46
N ALA A 99 4.07 -18.54 2.47
CA ALA A 99 4.81 -17.79 1.48
C ALA A 99 6.23 -17.54 1.96
N ASP A 100 7.14 -17.38 1.01
CA ASP A 100 8.53 -17.05 1.28
C ASP A 100 8.72 -15.53 1.40
N MET A 101 7.85 -14.76 0.74
CA MET A 101 7.80 -13.30 0.78
C MET A 101 6.37 -12.83 1.03
N TYR A 102 6.18 -12.00 2.05
CA TYR A 102 4.95 -11.26 2.32
C TYR A 102 5.23 -9.77 2.24
N CYS A 103 4.48 -9.07 1.41
CA CYS A 103 4.55 -7.63 1.20
C CYS A 103 3.27 -7.00 1.75
N LEU A 104 3.39 -6.26 2.85
CA LEU A 104 2.25 -5.83 3.66
C LEU A 104 2.03 -4.32 3.58
N CYS A 105 0.80 -3.92 3.29
CA CYS A 105 0.35 -2.53 3.42
C CYS A 105 -0.35 -2.32 4.76
N GLU A 106 -0.32 -1.08 5.26
CA GLU A 106 -1.05 -0.66 6.48
C GLU A 106 -0.55 -1.23 7.81
N ILE A 107 0.77 -1.41 7.94
CA ILE A 107 1.39 -1.64 9.25
C ILE A 107 1.45 -0.32 10.02
N VAL A 108 0.88 -0.24 11.21
CA VAL A 108 0.99 0.97 12.04
C VAL A 108 2.03 0.79 13.14
N ASP A 109 1.90 -0.26 13.94
CA ASP A 109 2.78 -0.49 15.07
C ASP A 109 3.90 -1.50 14.71
N PRO A 110 5.19 -1.11 14.82
CA PRO A 110 6.31 -2.02 14.60
C PRO A 110 6.31 -3.25 15.51
N GLN A 111 5.78 -3.14 16.74
CA GLN A 111 5.74 -4.27 17.67
C GLN A 111 4.73 -5.34 17.23
N SER A 112 3.62 -4.92 16.62
CA SER A 112 2.64 -5.81 15.98
C SER A 112 3.25 -6.54 14.77
N LEU A 113 4.05 -5.85 13.94
CA LEU A 113 4.80 -6.51 12.85
C LEU A 113 5.80 -7.53 13.39
N LYS A 114 6.57 -7.16 14.43
CA LYS A 114 7.51 -8.09 15.08
C LYS A 114 6.81 -9.35 15.60
N SER A 115 5.64 -9.18 16.21
CA SER A 115 4.84 -10.30 16.74
C SER A 115 4.27 -11.17 15.62
N LEU A 116 3.82 -10.55 14.52
CA LEU A 116 3.37 -11.24 13.32
C LEU A 116 4.49 -12.10 12.71
N THR A 117 5.69 -11.54 12.57
CA THR A 117 6.87 -12.26 12.06
C THR A 117 7.30 -13.39 12.98
N ALA A 118 7.35 -13.15 14.30
CA ALA A 118 7.68 -14.18 15.28
C ALA A 118 6.70 -15.37 15.22
N GLY A 119 5.42 -15.11 14.91
CA GLY A 119 4.41 -16.14 14.70
C GLY A 119 4.69 -17.07 13.51
N LEU A 120 5.60 -16.72 12.59
CA LEU A 120 5.96 -17.57 11.44
C LEU A 120 7.16 -18.47 11.69
N GLY A 121 7.98 -18.17 12.72
CA GLY A 121 9.19 -18.94 13.03
C GLY A 121 10.47 -18.09 12.94
N GLY A 122 11.57 -18.65 13.46
CA GLY A 122 12.87 -17.96 13.54
C GLY A 122 13.58 -17.80 12.20
N GLU A 123 13.11 -18.48 11.16
CA GLU A 123 13.61 -18.36 9.79
C GLU A 123 13.13 -17.09 9.08
N TYR A 124 12.10 -16.41 9.59
CA TYR A 124 11.56 -15.19 8.99
C TYR A 124 12.14 -13.91 9.63
N SER A 125 12.51 -12.97 8.77
CA SER A 125 12.86 -11.59 9.14
C SER A 125 11.83 -10.62 8.57
N TYR A 126 11.85 -9.37 9.04
CA TYR A 126 11.00 -8.31 8.51
C TYR A 126 11.77 -7.04 8.21
N ALA A 127 11.21 -6.23 7.31
CA ALA A 127 11.63 -4.86 7.07
C ALA A 127 10.41 -3.94 7.09
N LEU A 128 10.58 -2.71 7.56
CA LEU A 128 9.51 -1.73 7.72
C LEU A 128 9.99 -0.38 7.18
N SER A 129 9.17 0.26 6.34
CA SER A 129 9.49 1.57 5.77
C SER A 129 9.70 2.58 6.89
N ASP A 130 10.80 3.33 6.83
CA ASP A 130 11.14 4.38 7.80
C ASP A 130 10.43 5.72 7.51
N TYR A 131 9.46 5.70 6.59
CA TYR A 131 8.58 6.79 6.18
C TYR A 131 7.16 6.27 5.97
N ALA A 132 6.19 7.17 5.86
CA ALA A 132 4.77 6.88 5.65
C ALA A 132 4.02 8.10 5.09
N ALA A 133 2.69 7.98 4.91
CA ALA A 133 1.86 9.13 4.55
C ALA A 133 2.03 10.26 5.58
N GLY A 134 2.41 11.46 5.12
CA GLY A 134 2.62 12.64 5.95
C GLY A 134 3.84 12.58 6.88
N ALA A 135 4.66 11.53 6.82
CA ALA A 135 5.83 11.33 7.66
C ALA A 135 7.03 10.92 6.81
N ARG A 136 8.04 11.79 6.72
CA ARG A 136 9.22 11.58 5.89
C ARG A 136 10.29 10.72 6.56
N SER A 137 10.19 10.47 7.86
CA SER A 137 11.18 9.77 8.68
C SER A 137 10.56 9.18 9.95
N LYS A 138 11.27 8.30 10.64
CA LYS A 138 10.87 7.75 11.95
C LYS A 138 10.73 8.81 13.05
N THR A 139 11.41 9.93 12.90
CA THR A 139 11.41 11.04 13.85
C THR A 139 10.25 12.01 13.64
N ASP A 140 9.52 11.90 12.53
CA ASP A 140 8.36 12.76 12.30
C ASP A 140 7.22 12.40 13.28
N PRO A 141 6.56 13.39 13.92
CA PRO A 141 5.52 13.13 14.92
C PRO A 141 4.35 12.29 14.40
N GLY A 142 4.05 12.38 13.10
CA GLY A 142 2.99 11.60 12.45
C GLY A 142 3.34 10.12 12.27
N TYR A 143 4.63 9.76 12.24
CA TYR A 143 5.08 8.42 11.85
C TYR A 143 4.49 7.32 12.72
N ALA A 144 4.40 7.53 14.04
CA ALA A 144 3.90 6.54 14.99
C ALA A 144 2.51 6.01 14.63
N ASN A 145 1.63 6.88 14.10
CA ASN A 145 0.23 6.53 13.79
C ASN A 145 -0.03 6.30 12.30
N SER A 146 0.97 6.50 11.44
CA SER A 146 0.81 6.36 9.99
C SER A 146 0.93 4.91 9.53
N GLN A 147 0.21 4.60 8.45
CA GLN A 147 0.28 3.35 7.70
C GLN A 147 1.62 3.24 6.96
N LYS A 148 2.42 2.24 7.32
CA LYS A 148 3.72 1.92 6.75
C LYS A 148 3.60 0.74 5.80
N LEU A 149 4.64 0.58 4.98
CA LEU A 149 4.81 -0.58 4.10
C LEU A 149 5.85 -1.50 4.73
N ALA A 150 5.65 -2.80 4.61
CA ALA A 150 6.53 -3.78 5.23
C ALA A 150 6.76 -5.00 4.35
N PHE A 151 7.84 -5.70 4.64
CA PHE A 151 8.14 -7.02 4.13
C PHE A 151 8.30 -7.99 5.30
N ILE A 152 7.87 -9.23 5.12
CA ILE A 152 8.29 -10.38 5.93
C ILE A 152 8.84 -11.42 4.95
N TYR A 153 10.06 -11.91 5.18
CA TYR A 153 10.76 -12.76 4.22
C TYR A 153 11.49 -13.91 4.91
N ASN A 154 11.50 -15.07 4.26
CA ASN A 154 12.23 -16.26 4.71
C ASN A 154 13.73 -16.08 4.42
N ASN A 155 14.55 -15.99 5.47
CA ASN A 155 16.00 -15.81 5.39
C ASN A 155 16.71 -17.00 4.74
N GLN A 156 16.07 -18.16 4.59
CA GLN A 156 16.66 -19.30 3.86
C GLN A 156 16.55 -19.14 2.34
N VAL A 157 15.57 -18.37 1.87
CA VAL A 157 15.33 -18.12 0.43
C VAL A 157 15.97 -16.81 -0.01
N PHE A 158 15.78 -15.75 0.79
CA PHE A 158 16.24 -14.40 0.48
C PHE A 158 17.48 -14.06 1.29
N LYS A 159 18.61 -13.87 0.60
CA LYS A 159 19.90 -13.45 1.17
C LYS A 159 20.25 -12.04 0.70
N ASN A 160 21.23 -11.41 1.35
CA ASN A 160 21.73 -10.07 0.99
C ASN A 160 20.61 -9.02 0.90
N VAL A 161 19.65 -9.10 1.82
CA VAL A 161 18.47 -8.23 1.80
C VAL A 161 18.85 -6.79 2.11
N GLN A 162 18.46 -5.88 1.23
CA GLN A 162 18.58 -4.43 1.40
C GLN A 162 17.23 -3.79 1.13
N THR A 163 16.92 -2.69 1.82
CA THR A 163 15.66 -1.97 1.61
C THR A 163 15.88 -0.50 1.35
N SER A 164 15.09 0.06 0.45
CA SER A 164 15.19 1.45 0.02
C SER A 164 13.80 2.09 -0.13
N GLY A 165 13.73 3.42 -0.06
CA GLY A 165 12.54 4.17 -0.47
C GLY A 165 12.67 4.61 -1.92
N TYR A 166 12.10 3.84 -2.85
CA TYR A 166 12.22 4.10 -4.27
C TYR A 166 11.52 5.44 -4.62
N LEU A 167 12.21 6.31 -5.36
CA LEU A 167 11.76 7.68 -5.67
C LEU A 167 11.52 8.62 -4.47
N ARG A 168 11.99 8.27 -3.26
CA ARG A 168 11.79 9.09 -2.05
C ARG A 168 12.34 10.51 -2.17
N ASN A 169 13.36 10.71 -3.00
CA ASN A 169 13.97 12.02 -3.24
C ASN A 169 13.13 12.94 -4.15
N ASN A 170 12.02 12.46 -4.70
CA ASN A 170 11.14 13.24 -5.58
C ASN A 170 9.88 13.70 -4.84
N ALA A 171 9.83 14.97 -4.45
CA ALA A 171 8.71 15.53 -3.68
C ALA A 171 7.35 15.46 -4.42
N ARG A 172 7.35 15.63 -5.76
CA ARG A 172 6.11 15.54 -6.57
C ARG A 172 5.57 14.12 -6.57
N ILE A 173 6.45 13.12 -6.77
CA ILE A 173 6.09 11.71 -6.69
C ILE A 173 5.55 11.37 -5.29
N GLY A 174 6.15 11.93 -4.23
CA GLY A 174 5.63 11.78 -2.87
C GLY A 174 4.19 12.25 -2.72
N TYR A 175 3.82 13.38 -3.32
CA TYR A 175 2.41 13.80 -3.35
C TYR A 175 1.53 12.78 -4.08
N TYR A 176 1.93 12.28 -5.24
CA TYR A 176 1.12 11.32 -6.00
C TYR A 176 0.94 9.98 -5.28
N PHE A 177 1.98 9.46 -4.63
CA PHE A 177 1.91 8.30 -3.74
C PHE A 177 1.34 8.66 -2.35
N ALA A 178 0.08 9.10 -2.33
CA ALA A 178 -0.70 9.29 -1.10
C ALA A 178 0.01 10.15 -0.03
N SER A 179 0.73 11.19 -0.46
CA SER A 179 1.38 12.17 0.40
C SER A 179 2.57 11.61 1.20
N GLY A 180 3.41 10.78 0.56
CA GLY A 180 4.69 10.32 1.09
C GLY A 180 4.82 8.81 1.24
N ARG A 181 3.85 8.01 0.79
CA ARG A 181 3.94 6.54 0.75
C ARG A 181 4.69 6.07 -0.50
N TYR A 182 5.92 6.54 -0.66
CA TYR A 182 6.80 6.10 -1.75
C TYR A 182 6.86 4.57 -1.84
N PRO A 183 7.01 3.98 -3.05
CA PRO A 183 7.23 2.55 -3.17
C PRO A 183 8.36 2.11 -2.24
N PHE A 184 8.09 1.11 -1.40
CA PHE A 184 9.10 0.53 -0.53
C PHE A 184 9.73 -0.64 -1.25
N GLU A 185 11.04 -0.60 -1.42
CA GLU A 185 11.78 -1.58 -2.19
C GLU A 185 12.55 -2.50 -1.26
N LEU A 186 12.54 -3.79 -1.60
CA LEU A 186 13.42 -4.80 -1.04
C LEU A 186 14.20 -5.45 -2.20
N ASP A 187 15.51 -5.26 -2.20
CA ASP A 187 16.44 -5.98 -3.06
C ASP A 187 16.98 -7.20 -2.30
N ALA A 188 16.98 -8.35 -2.96
CA ALA A 188 17.54 -9.58 -2.41
C ALA A 188 18.21 -10.43 -3.47
N THR A 189 19.04 -11.34 -2.99
CA THR A 189 19.50 -12.48 -3.78
C THR A 189 18.64 -13.68 -3.40
N VAL A 190 17.92 -14.22 -4.37
CA VAL A 190 17.21 -15.49 -4.25
C VAL A 190 18.23 -16.61 -4.39
N HIS A 191 18.39 -17.41 -3.34
CA HIS A 191 19.17 -18.63 -3.37
C HIS A 191 18.23 -19.81 -3.40
N THR A 192 18.17 -20.51 -4.54
CA THR A 192 17.69 -21.90 -4.58
C THR A 192 18.90 -22.83 -4.68
N ALA A 193 18.68 -24.14 -4.55
CA ALA A 193 19.76 -25.11 -4.72
C ALA A 193 20.37 -25.08 -6.14
N GLN A 194 19.73 -24.41 -7.10
CA GLN A 194 20.12 -24.41 -8.52
C GLN A 194 20.34 -23.01 -9.12
N THR A 195 19.88 -21.94 -8.46
CA THR A 195 19.94 -20.57 -9.02
C THR A 195 20.31 -19.54 -7.95
N VAL A 196 21.13 -18.57 -8.35
CA VAL A 196 21.37 -17.32 -7.62
C VAL A 196 20.83 -16.18 -8.49
N GLN A 197 19.68 -15.62 -8.14
CA GLN A 197 19.02 -14.56 -8.92
C GLN A 197 18.84 -13.30 -8.08
N LYS A 198 19.25 -12.14 -8.61
CA LYS A 198 18.88 -10.85 -8.01
C LYS A 198 17.42 -10.55 -8.33
N LEU A 199 16.65 -10.17 -7.30
CA LEU A 199 15.23 -9.89 -7.41
C LEU A 199 14.86 -8.70 -6.52
N SER A 200 14.17 -7.72 -7.09
CA SER A 200 13.59 -6.60 -6.36
C SER A 200 12.08 -6.78 -6.15
N PHE A 201 11.59 -6.43 -4.97
CA PHE A 201 10.16 -6.31 -4.69
C PHE A 201 9.84 -4.86 -4.37
N LEU A 202 8.94 -4.25 -5.13
CA LEU A 202 8.44 -2.91 -4.88
C LEU A 202 6.99 -3.01 -4.42
N ILE A 203 6.76 -2.76 -3.13
CA ILE A 203 5.40 -2.66 -2.61
C ILE A 203 4.88 -1.23 -2.71
N ILE A 204 3.65 -1.06 -3.19
CA ILE A 204 2.94 0.22 -3.21
C ILE A 204 1.61 0.15 -2.46
N HIS A 205 1.23 1.29 -1.89
CA HIS A 205 -0.13 1.57 -1.42
C HIS A 205 -0.57 2.92 -1.99
N ALA A 206 -1.22 2.88 -3.14
CA ALA A 206 -1.53 4.05 -3.95
C ALA A 206 -2.62 4.94 -3.32
N LYS A 207 -2.91 6.08 -3.95
CA LYS A 207 -3.94 7.00 -3.44
C LYS A 207 -5.34 6.38 -3.57
N SER A 208 -6.01 6.17 -2.44
CA SER A 208 -7.40 5.71 -2.39
C SER A 208 -8.40 6.76 -2.87
N GLY A 209 -9.63 6.32 -3.18
CA GLY A 209 -10.75 7.19 -3.54
C GLY A 209 -11.05 7.23 -5.04
N ALA A 210 -12.33 7.26 -5.38
CA ALA A 210 -12.82 7.23 -6.75
C ALA A 210 -12.98 8.61 -7.40
N ASP A 211 -12.65 9.70 -6.70
CA ASP A 211 -12.72 11.05 -7.27
C ASP A 211 -11.61 11.30 -8.30
N LEU A 212 -11.83 12.28 -9.18
CA LEU A 212 -10.92 12.62 -10.27
C LEU A 212 -9.51 12.99 -9.76
N SER A 213 -9.39 13.69 -8.63
CA SER A 213 -8.08 14.06 -8.10
C SER A 213 -7.31 12.84 -7.61
N SER A 214 -7.99 11.89 -6.96
CA SER A 214 -7.39 10.62 -6.57
C SER A 214 -6.96 9.78 -7.80
N TYR A 215 -7.77 9.75 -8.86
CA TYR A 215 -7.39 9.14 -10.15
C TYR A 215 -6.13 9.77 -10.75
N GLU A 216 -6.09 11.10 -10.86
CA GLU A 216 -4.93 11.82 -11.41
C GLU A 216 -3.67 11.55 -10.60
N ARG A 217 -3.79 11.41 -9.27
CA ARG A 217 -2.66 11.03 -8.41
C ARG A 217 -2.19 9.61 -8.69
N ARG A 218 -3.09 8.64 -8.86
CA ARG A 218 -2.71 7.27 -9.23
C ARG A 218 -2.07 7.23 -10.62
N LEU A 219 -2.64 7.91 -11.61
CA LEU A 219 -2.08 8.00 -12.96
C LEU A 219 -0.68 8.59 -12.96
N ASN A 220 -0.48 9.74 -12.30
CA ASN A 220 0.84 10.38 -12.24
C ASN A 220 1.86 9.56 -11.43
N ALA A 221 1.41 8.87 -10.37
CA ALA A 221 2.26 7.95 -9.62
C ALA A 221 2.70 6.76 -10.50
N ALA A 222 1.77 6.13 -11.22
CA ALA A 222 2.03 5.00 -12.10
C ALA A 222 2.97 5.38 -13.26
N THR A 223 2.68 6.48 -13.97
CA THR A 223 3.52 6.97 -15.08
C THR A 223 4.92 7.33 -14.60
N GLY A 224 5.04 8.04 -13.48
CA GLY A 224 6.34 8.43 -12.92
C GLY A 224 7.14 7.23 -12.42
N LEU A 225 6.47 6.25 -11.80
CA LEU A 225 7.11 5.00 -11.37
C LEU A 225 7.59 4.19 -12.57
N LYS A 226 6.76 4.04 -13.62
CA LYS A 226 7.14 3.32 -14.84
C LYS A 226 8.37 3.95 -15.48
N ALA A 227 8.37 5.26 -15.70
CA ALA A 227 9.50 5.95 -16.31
C ALA A 227 10.81 5.71 -15.54
N ALA A 228 10.75 5.71 -14.21
CA ALA A 228 11.91 5.40 -13.37
C ALA A 228 12.33 3.93 -13.44
N LEU A 229 11.38 2.99 -13.48
CA LEU A 229 11.69 1.56 -13.61
C LEU A 229 12.31 1.25 -14.99
N ASP A 230 11.79 1.85 -16.06
CA ASP A 230 12.36 1.72 -17.40
C ASP A 230 13.79 2.26 -17.47
N GLN A 231 14.09 3.33 -16.74
CA GLN A 231 15.42 3.94 -16.69
C GLN A 231 16.40 3.16 -15.80
N ASP A 232 16.00 2.86 -14.57
CA ASP A 232 16.91 2.39 -13.52
C ASP A 232 16.98 0.85 -13.45
N LYS A 233 15.96 0.15 -13.96
CA LYS A 233 15.78 -1.30 -13.82
C LYS A 233 15.56 -2.04 -15.14
N ALA A 234 15.92 -1.45 -16.27
CA ALA A 234 15.93 -2.15 -17.56
C ALA A 234 16.68 -3.49 -17.46
N GLY A 235 16.02 -4.58 -17.89
CA GLY A 235 16.60 -5.93 -17.87
C GLY A 235 16.72 -6.60 -16.49
N GLN A 236 16.29 -5.95 -15.40
CA GLN A 236 16.34 -6.51 -14.05
C GLN A 236 15.05 -7.25 -13.70
N SER A 237 15.16 -8.34 -12.94
CA SER A 237 14.01 -9.07 -12.41
C SER A 237 13.41 -8.29 -11.22
N PHE A 238 12.18 -7.82 -11.35
CA PHE A 238 11.46 -7.19 -10.26
C PHE A 238 9.96 -7.47 -10.31
N MET A 239 9.32 -7.28 -9.16
CA MET A 239 7.88 -7.35 -9.01
C MET A 239 7.38 -6.06 -8.38
N LEU A 240 6.35 -5.46 -8.97
CA LEU A 240 5.56 -4.36 -8.44
C LEU A 240 4.23 -4.91 -7.93
N LEU A 241 3.93 -4.73 -6.64
CA LEU A 241 2.78 -5.35 -6.01
C LEU A 241 2.21 -4.52 -4.86
N GLY A 242 1.02 -4.85 -4.39
CA GLY A 242 0.39 -4.19 -3.23
C GLY A 242 -1.02 -3.72 -3.51
N ASP A 243 -1.46 -2.72 -2.75
CA ASP A 243 -2.77 -2.09 -2.92
C ASP A 243 -2.67 -0.92 -3.91
N PHE A 244 -3.10 -1.18 -5.14
CA PHE A 244 -3.08 -0.21 -6.23
C PHE A 244 -4.25 0.77 -6.13
N ASN A 245 -5.25 0.49 -5.28
CA ASN A 245 -6.49 1.26 -5.20
C ASN A 245 -7.15 1.50 -6.58
N ASP A 246 -6.83 0.66 -7.57
CA ASP A 246 -7.42 0.74 -8.90
C ASP A 246 -7.35 -0.58 -9.65
N HIS A 247 -8.18 -0.68 -10.69
CA HIS A 247 -8.21 -1.83 -11.57
C HIS A 247 -7.08 -1.80 -12.61
N LEU A 248 -6.74 -2.96 -13.17
CA LEU A 248 -5.84 -3.07 -14.31
C LEU A 248 -6.58 -3.06 -15.66
N ASP A 249 -7.88 -3.34 -15.67
CA ASP A 249 -8.77 -3.38 -16.86
C ASP A 249 -9.78 -2.21 -16.91
N GLY A 250 -9.58 -1.18 -16.09
CA GLY A 250 -10.46 -0.02 -16.00
C GLY A 250 -10.07 0.86 -14.82
N SER A 251 -11.00 1.69 -14.34
CA SER A 251 -10.78 2.43 -13.10
C SER A 251 -11.98 2.43 -12.16
N ILE A 252 -11.70 2.47 -10.86
CA ILE A 252 -12.69 2.77 -9.80
C ILE A 252 -13.28 4.17 -9.98
N THR A 253 -12.59 5.06 -10.70
CA THR A 253 -13.10 6.37 -11.09
C THR A 253 -13.93 6.23 -12.36
N ALA A 254 -15.24 6.43 -12.22
CA ALA A 254 -16.21 6.24 -13.29
C ALA A 254 -15.82 6.96 -14.59
N GLY A 255 -15.85 6.21 -15.71
CA GLY A 255 -15.56 6.73 -17.05
C GLY A 255 -14.08 7.00 -17.33
N LYS A 256 -13.15 6.51 -16.50
CA LYS A 256 -11.71 6.62 -16.74
C LYS A 256 -11.08 5.27 -17.10
N PRO A 257 -10.03 5.25 -17.94
CA PRO A 257 -9.24 4.05 -18.19
C PRO A 257 -8.39 3.69 -16.95
N SER A 258 -7.70 2.57 -16.97
CA SER A 258 -6.78 2.24 -15.86
C SER A 258 -5.64 3.26 -15.77
N PRO A 259 -5.32 3.77 -14.57
CA PRO A 259 -4.09 4.55 -14.38
C PRO A 259 -2.82 3.70 -14.61
N TYR A 260 -2.96 2.37 -14.64
CA TYR A 260 -1.88 1.41 -14.83
C TYR A 260 -1.79 0.90 -16.27
N ASP A 261 -2.55 1.47 -17.21
CA ASP A 261 -2.45 1.17 -18.64
C ASP A 261 -1.02 1.25 -19.18
N CYS A 262 -0.20 2.15 -18.61
CA CYS A 262 1.20 2.29 -18.97
C CYS A 262 2.01 1.00 -18.72
N PHE A 263 1.66 0.20 -17.70
CA PHE A 263 2.25 -1.11 -17.47
C PHE A 263 1.52 -2.22 -18.24
N VAL A 264 0.18 -2.20 -18.24
CA VAL A 264 -0.64 -3.27 -18.82
C VAL A 264 -0.44 -3.40 -20.33
N LYS A 265 -0.25 -2.28 -21.04
CA LYS A 265 -0.10 -2.26 -22.50
C LYS A 265 1.34 -2.42 -22.97
N ASP A 266 2.31 -2.42 -22.04
CA ASP A 266 3.73 -2.53 -22.37
C ASP A 266 4.19 -3.99 -22.27
N PRO A 267 4.65 -4.61 -23.38
CA PRO A 267 5.10 -6.01 -23.38
C PRO A 267 6.36 -6.26 -22.53
N ALA A 268 7.08 -5.21 -22.09
CA ALA A 268 8.17 -5.34 -21.13
C ALA A 268 7.70 -5.70 -19.71
N TYR A 269 6.38 -5.68 -19.47
CA TYR A 269 5.76 -5.99 -18.18
C TYR A 269 4.68 -7.05 -18.34
N GLN A 270 4.45 -7.83 -17.29
CA GLN A 270 3.33 -8.76 -17.23
C GLN A 270 2.47 -8.48 -16.01
N ALA A 271 1.21 -8.10 -16.25
CA ALA A 271 0.19 -7.96 -15.23
C ALA A 271 -0.37 -9.34 -14.84
N LEU A 272 0.10 -9.89 -13.71
CA LEU A 272 -0.24 -11.24 -13.26
C LEU A 272 -1.70 -11.37 -12.78
N THR A 273 -2.24 -10.28 -12.24
CA THR A 273 -3.60 -10.24 -11.65
C THR A 273 -4.67 -9.77 -12.61
N LEU A 274 -4.31 -9.27 -13.81
CA LEU A 274 -5.28 -8.84 -14.83
C LEU A 274 -6.32 -9.94 -15.19
N PRO A 275 -5.95 -11.23 -15.35
CA PRO A 275 -6.93 -12.30 -15.58
C PRO A 275 -7.92 -12.52 -14.43
N LEU A 276 -7.66 -11.95 -13.25
CA LEU A 276 -8.49 -12.08 -12.05
C LEU A 276 -9.45 -10.90 -11.89
N SER A 277 -9.49 -9.91 -12.80
CA SER A 277 -10.26 -8.67 -12.63
C SER A 277 -11.75 -8.85 -12.32
N GLN A 278 -12.35 -9.96 -12.75
CA GLN A 278 -13.75 -10.30 -12.47
C GLN A 278 -13.99 -10.86 -11.05
N GLN A 279 -12.93 -11.06 -10.26
CA GLN A 279 -13.02 -11.45 -8.85
C GLN A 279 -13.17 -10.22 -7.95
N ARG A 280 -12.92 -10.38 -6.65
CA ARG A 280 -12.81 -9.25 -5.71
C ARG A 280 -11.62 -9.44 -4.79
N SER A 281 -10.84 -8.39 -4.56
CA SER A 281 -9.75 -8.41 -3.57
C SER A 281 -10.15 -7.81 -2.23
N THR A 282 -11.40 -7.37 -2.05
CA THR A 282 -11.91 -6.85 -0.77
C THR A 282 -13.27 -7.46 -0.40
N LEU A 283 -13.75 -7.19 0.81
CA LEU A 283 -15.07 -7.58 1.28
C LEU A 283 -16.19 -6.75 0.62
N ASP A 284 -16.03 -5.43 0.63
CA ASP A 284 -17.10 -4.47 0.34
C ASP A 284 -17.00 -3.82 -1.05
N TYR A 285 -15.91 -4.04 -1.78
CA TYR A 285 -15.72 -3.55 -3.13
C TYR A 285 -15.65 -4.69 -4.15
N SER A 286 -16.43 -4.56 -5.22
CA SER A 286 -16.38 -5.48 -6.37
C SER A 286 -15.17 -5.16 -7.24
N GLY A 287 -14.44 -6.19 -7.68
CA GLY A 287 -13.25 -6.03 -8.49
C GLY A 287 -11.95 -6.14 -7.69
N VAL A 288 -10.84 -6.23 -8.42
CA VAL A 288 -9.51 -6.40 -7.86
C VAL A 288 -8.80 -5.03 -7.85
N ILE A 289 -8.29 -4.65 -6.68
CA ILE A 289 -7.44 -3.45 -6.49
C ILE A 289 -6.09 -3.79 -5.85
N ASP A 290 -5.93 -5.03 -5.38
CA ASP A 290 -4.65 -5.57 -4.92
C ASP A 290 -4.00 -6.31 -6.09
N GLN A 291 -2.90 -5.77 -6.61
CA GLN A 291 -2.37 -6.16 -7.91
C GLN A 291 -0.94 -6.67 -7.84
N GLN A 292 -0.54 -7.43 -8.87
CA GLN A 292 0.82 -7.88 -9.08
C GLN A 292 1.21 -7.70 -10.55
N ILE A 293 2.32 -6.98 -10.79
CA ILE A 293 2.94 -6.76 -12.10
C ILE A 293 4.40 -7.18 -11.97
N ILE A 294 4.93 -7.88 -12.96
CA ILE A 294 6.36 -8.28 -13.00
C ILE A 294 7.06 -7.69 -14.22
N SER A 295 8.37 -7.53 -14.13
CA SER A 295 9.20 -7.22 -15.29
C SER A 295 9.33 -8.42 -16.22
N GLY A 296 9.60 -8.16 -17.50
CA GLY A 296 9.84 -9.21 -18.50
C GLY A 296 11.00 -10.13 -18.14
N ALA A 297 12.01 -9.64 -17.41
CA ALA A 297 13.13 -10.45 -16.93
C ALA A 297 12.74 -11.41 -15.79
N LEU A 298 11.62 -11.19 -15.10
CA LEU A 298 11.10 -12.11 -14.09
C LEU A 298 10.09 -13.11 -14.68
N TYR A 299 9.49 -12.81 -15.83
CA TYR A 299 8.47 -13.64 -16.47
C TYR A 299 8.88 -15.11 -16.70
N PRO A 300 10.11 -15.45 -17.13
CA PRO A 300 10.51 -16.85 -17.32
C PRO A 300 10.42 -17.71 -16.05
N PHE A 301 10.48 -17.09 -14.87
CA PHE A 301 10.36 -17.79 -13.59
C PHE A 301 8.91 -17.87 -13.11
N TYR A 302 7.99 -17.08 -13.66
CA TYR A 302 6.59 -17.10 -13.21
C TYR A 302 5.93 -18.43 -13.54
N LYS A 303 5.37 -19.10 -12.52
CA LYS A 303 4.52 -20.27 -12.73
C LYS A 303 3.20 -19.79 -13.32
N SER A 304 3.06 -19.94 -14.63
CA SER A 304 1.90 -19.45 -15.37
C SER A 304 0.58 -19.86 -14.73
N GLY A 305 -0.34 -18.90 -14.61
CA GLY A 305 -1.64 -19.10 -13.99
C GLY A 305 -1.59 -19.43 -12.50
N SER A 306 -0.54 -19.09 -11.76
CA SER A 306 -0.46 -19.28 -10.29
C SER A 306 -1.01 -18.10 -9.48
N ALA A 307 -1.22 -16.92 -10.09
CA ALA A 307 -1.79 -15.77 -9.41
C ALA A 307 -3.20 -16.07 -8.85
N ARG A 308 -3.45 -15.78 -7.56
CA ARG A 308 -4.74 -16.05 -6.90
C ARG A 308 -5.11 -14.90 -5.95
N ILE A 309 -6.38 -14.54 -5.94
CA ILE A 309 -6.97 -13.84 -4.79
C ILE A 309 -7.33 -14.90 -3.74
N ARG A 310 -6.72 -14.81 -2.55
CA ARG A 310 -6.77 -15.85 -1.51
C ARG A 310 -8.03 -15.75 -0.66
N THR A 311 -9.19 -15.90 -1.29
CA THR A 311 -10.48 -15.99 -0.60
C THR A 311 -10.62 -17.28 0.22
N ASP A 312 -9.76 -18.27 0.00
CA ASP A 312 -9.70 -19.53 0.73
C ASP A 312 -9.19 -19.39 2.18
N ILE A 313 -8.65 -18.23 2.58
CA ILE A 313 -8.25 -17.96 3.97
C ILE A 313 -9.41 -18.12 4.97
N ILE A 314 -10.65 -18.01 4.50
CA ILE A 314 -11.84 -18.20 5.34
C ILE A 314 -11.93 -19.62 5.92
N ARG A 315 -11.16 -20.57 5.37
CA ARG A 315 -11.05 -21.94 5.92
C ARG A 315 -10.31 -21.97 7.26
N VAL A 316 -9.37 -21.05 7.48
CA VAL A 316 -8.57 -20.95 8.72
C VAL A 316 -8.98 -19.79 9.62
N VAL A 317 -9.65 -18.78 9.04
CA VAL A 317 -10.28 -17.66 9.77
C VAL A 317 -11.74 -17.51 9.29
N PRO A 318 -12.68 -18.34 9.80
CA PRO A 318 -14.07 -18.34 9.32
C PRO A 318 -14.82 -17.03 9.50
N ASP A 319 -14.43 -16.22 10.48
CA ASP A 319 -15.01 -14.92 10.80
C ASP A 319 -14.37 -13.76 10.02
N PHE A 320 -13.46 -14.02 9.08
CA PHE A 320 -12.78 -13.00 8.28
C PHE A 320 -13.76 -11.98 7.65
N LYS A 321 -14.87 -12.48 7.10
CA LYS A 321 -15.92 -11.68 6.46
C LYS A 321 -16.69 -10.76 7.42
N LYS A 322 -16.45 -10.85 8.73
CA LYS A 322 -17.03 -9.96 9.75
C LYS A 322 -16.18 -8.70 10.00
N GLY A 323 -15.06 -8.53 9.29
CA GLY A 323 -14.18 -7.36 9.44
C GLY A 323 -13.37 -7.39 10.74
N HIS A 324 -13.03 -8.59 11.24
CA HIS A 324 -12.22 -8.75 12.44
C HIS A 324 -10.72 -8.90 12.14
N THR A 325 -10.29 -8.83 10.88
CA THR A 325 -8.90 -9.11 10.49
C THR A 325 -8.39 -8.15 9.42
N SER A 326 -9.03 -8.12 8.25
CA SER A 326 -8.80 -7.13 7.20
C SER A 326 -10.06 -7.10 6.32
N ASP A 327 -10.31 -5.99 5.66
CA ASP A 327 -11.27 -5.87 4.57
C ASP A 327 -10.70 -6.28 3.20
N HIS A 328 -9.40 -6.58 3.09
CA HIS A 328 -8.74 -7.06 1.88
C HIS A 328 -8.39 -8.56 1.96
N TYR A 329 -8.54 -9.29 0.86
CA TYR A 329 -7.98 -10.63 0.70
C TYR A 329 -6.51 -10.55 0.24
N PRO A 330 -5.62 -11.43 0.75
CA PRO A 330 -4.26 -11.54 0.23
C PRO A 330 -4.26 -11.96 -1.25
N VAL A 331 -3.23 -11.52 -1.99
CA VAL A 331 -3.00 -11.94 -3.37
C VAL A 331 -1.67 -12.66 -3.45
N SER A 332 -1.63 -13.84 -4.07
CA SER A 332 -0.43 -14.67 -4.14
C SER A 332 -0.06 -15.06 -5.56
N SER A 333 1.23 -15.28 -5.81
CA SER A 333 1.76 -15.93 -7.02
C SER A 333 2.93 -16.85 -6.68
N GLU A 334 3.29 -17.74 -7.60
CA GLU A 334 4.39 -18.69 -7.47
C GLU A 334 5.41 -18.53 -8.61
N PHE A 335 6.69 -18.74 -8.28
CA PHE A 335 7.81 -18.62 -9.21
C PHE A 335 8.73 -19.83 -9.07
N ILE A 336 9.18 -20.41 -10.18
CA ILE A 336 10.02 -21.61 -10.21
C ILE A 336 11.42 -21.23 -10.67
N PHE A 337 12.41 -21.36 -9.77
CA PHE A 337 13.82 -21.07 -10.01
C PHE A 337 14.66 -22.36 -10.13
N SER A 338 14.12 -23.38 -10.80
CA SER A 338 14.87 -24.59 -11.17
C SER A 338 15.62 -24.36 -12.47
N GLY A 339 16.87 -24.85 -12.56
CA GLY A 339 17.68 -24.78 -13.77
C GLY A 339 17.00 -25.47 -14.95
N GLN A 340 16.32 -24.69 -15.79
CA GLN A 340 16.01 -25.00 -17.16
C GLN A 340 16.72 -23.96 -18.02
N ASN A 341 17.45 -24.44 -19.02
CA ASN A 341 18.10 -23.64 -20.05
C ASN A 341 17.19 -22.49 -20.49
N MET A 342 17.77 -21.29 -20.57
CA MET A 342 17.22 -20.13 -21.25
C MET A 342 17.01 -20.46 -22.73
N ALA A 343 15.90 -21.13 -23.03
CA ALA A 343 15.31 -21.28 -24.33
C ALA A 343 13.80 -21.05 -24.21
N GLY A 344 13.45 -19.95 -23.55
CA GLY A 344 12.14 -19.34 -23.71
C GLY A 344 12.05 -18.77 -25.11
N LYS A 345 11.51 -19.58 -26.03
CA LYS A 345 11.05 -19.12 -27.35
C LYS A 345 10.12 -17.94 -27.10
N GLN A 346 10.60 -16.74 -27.41
CA GLN A 346 9.75 -15.58 -27.63
C GLN A 346 8.60 -16.03 -28.55
N PRO A 347 7.33 -15.66 -28.32
CA PRO A 347 6.29 -15.89 -29.31
C PRO A 347 6.78 -15.29 -30.63
N GLY A 348 7.08 -16.19 -31.57
CA GLY A 348 7.51 -15.82 -32.90
C GLY A 348 6.41 -14.98 -33.53
N THR A 349 6.85 -13.95 -34.23
CA THR A 349 6.06 -13.24 -35.21
C THR A 349 5.53 -14.24 -36.23
N ASP A 350 4.28 -14.68 -36.09
CA ASP A 350 3.61 -15.36 -37.20
C ASP A 350 3.34 -14.29 -38.26
N SER A 351 4.15 -14.34 -39.30
CA SER A 351 4.00 -13.59 -40.54
C SER A 351 2.71 -14.04 -41.23
N HIS A 352 1.60 -13.38 -40.91
CA HIS A 352 0.50 -13.31 -41.86
C HIS A 352 0.88 -12.27 -42.92
N THR A 353 1.30 -12.78 -44.08
CA THR A 353 1.44 -12.06 -45.34
C THR A 353 0.23 -11.15 -45.56
N ALA A 354 0.42 -9.85 -45.37
CA ALA A 354 -0.50 -8.84 -45.88
C ALA A 354 -0.35 -8.81 -47.40
N LYS A 355 -1.36 -9.35 -48.10
CA LYS A 355 -1.56 -9.03 -49.51
C LYS A 355 -2.03 -7.58 -49.59
N GLU A 356 -1.20 -6.77 -50.22
CA GLU A 356 -1.50 -5.43 -50.68
C GLU A 356 -2.70 -5.48 -51.64
N MET A 357 -3.78 -4.77 -51.34
CA MET A 357 -4.83 -4.42 -52.29
C MET A 357 -4.95 -2.90 -52.35
N ALA A 358 -4.89 -2.39 -53.58
CA ALA A 358 -4.95 -0.99 -53.97
C ALA A 358 -6.29 -0.31 -53.58
N PRO A 359 -6.35 1.03 -53.53
CA PRO A 359 -7.48 1.77 -53.00
C PRO A 359 -8.56 1.98 -54.07
N THR A 360 -9.80 1.62 -53.75
CA THR A 360 -10.99 2.09 -54.49
C THR A 360 -12.11 2.49 -53.53
N ASP A 361 -12.47 3.78 -53.65
CA ASP A 361 -13.74 4.46 -53.36
C ASP A 361 -14.54 4.10 -52.11
N LEU A 362 -14.34 4.92 -51.06
CA LEU A 362 -15.30 5.08 -49.96
C LEU A 362 -16.38 6.11 -50.35
N PRO A 363 -17.69 5.80 -50.20
CA PRO A 363 -18.76 6.78 -50.33
C PRO A 363 -18.77 7.77 -49.13
N PRO A 364 -19.31 8.99 -49.31
CA PRO A 364 -19.24 10.04 -48.29
C PRO A 364 -20.10 9.71 -47.06
N ALA A 365 -19.60 10.11 -45.88
CA ALA A 365 -20.27 9.94 -44.60
C ALA A 365 -21.58 10.74 -44.53
N PRO A 366 -22.65 10.20 -43.90
CA PRO A 366 -23.88 10.96 -43.71
C PRO A 366 -23.71 12.02 -42.63
N GLU A 367 -24.11 13.25 -42.96
CA GLU A 367 -24.25 14.37 -42.02
C GLU A 367 -25.23 14.02 -40.90
N THR A 368 -24.78 14.16 -39.65
CA THR A 368 -25.65 14.05 -38.47
C THR A 368 -26.06 15.45 -38.01
N LYS A 369 -27.35 15.72 -38.10
CA LYS A 369 -27.99 16.93 -37.55
C LYS A 369 -27.83 16.96 -36.03
N GLU A 370 -27.34 18.10 -35.55
CA GLU A 370 -27.24 18.47 -34.15
C GLU A 370 -28.63 18.44 -33.48
N THR A 371 -28.80 17.56 -32.48
CA THR A 371 -29.98 17.57 -31.60
C THR A 371 -29.51 17.82 -30.17
N ALA A 372 -30.20 18.74 -29.49
CA ALA A 372 -29.87 19.20 -28.14
C ALA A 372 -29.86 18.04 -27.10
N PRO A 373 -29.01 18.10 -26.07
CA PRO A 373 -28.85 17.01 -25.11
C PRO A 373 -30.12 16.83 -24.24
N PRO A 374 -30.48 15.58 -23.87
CA PRO A 374 -31.64 15.29 -23.05
C PRO A 374 -31.44 15.79 -21.62
N GLN A 375 -32.43 16.51 -21.09
CA GLN A 375 -32.53 16.86 -19.68
C GLN A 375 -32.82 15.59 -18.86
N ASN A 376 -31.78 14.90 -18.41
CA ASN A 376 -31.93 13.90 -17.35
C ASN A 376 -32.34 14.62 -16.05
N LEU A 377 -33.58 14.41 -15.61
CA LEU A 377 -34.02 14.73 -14.24
C LEU A 377 -33.22 13.85 -13.27
N GLN A 378 -32.01 14.28 -12.89
CA GLN A 378 -31.28 13.69 -11.77
C GLN A 378 -32.11 13.88 -10.51
N LEU A 379 -32.55 12.76 -9.92
CA LEU A 379 -33.30 12.75 -8.67
C LEU A 379 -32.45 13.45 -7.58
N ARG A 380 -32.94 14.57 -7.03
CA ARG A 380 -32.23 15.27 -5.93
C ARG A 380 -32.34 14.46 -4.64
N ILE A 381 -31.25 13.80 -4.26
CA ILE A 381 -31.15 12.99 -3.04
C ILE A 381 -31.04 13.89 -1.80
N PHE A 382 -30.40 15.05 -1.92
CA PHE A 382 -30.26 16.00 -0.83
C PHE A 382 -30.87 17.35 -1.19
N ALA A 383 -31.59 17.96 -0.26
CA ALA A 383 -31.96 19.37 -0.31
C ALA A 383 -31.11 20.14 0.70
N ALA A 384 -30.68 21.35 0.36
CA ALA A 384 -29.93 22.20 1.29
C ALA A 384 -30.54 23.61 1.34
N ALA A 385 -30.67 24.15 2.55
CA ALA A 385 -31.13 25.50 2.80
C ALA A 385 -30.13 26.23 3.72
N VAL A 386 -29.67 27.40 3.30
CA VAL A 386 -28.72 28.21 4.08
C VAL A 386 -29.46 28.87 5.24
N LYS A 387 -28.85 28.81 6.43
CA LYS A 387 -29.25 29.55 7.63
C LYS A 387 -28.02 30.26 8.19
N THR A 388 -28.22 31.30 8.99
CA THR A 388 -27.10 32.01 9.62
C THR A 388 -26.22 31.02 10.40
N GLY A 389 -24.96 30.89 10.02
CA GLY A 389 -23.97 29.99 10.65
C GLY A 389 -24.15 28.49 10.38
N SER A 390 -25.05 28.06 9.50
CA SER A 390 -25.20 26.65 9.13
C SER A 390 -25.89 26.40 7.79
N ILE A 391 -25.69 25.22 7.23
CA ILE A 391 -26.50 24.72 6.10
C ILE A 391 -27.38 23.59 6.63
N LEU A 392 -28.70 23.75 6.50
CA LEU A 392 -29.66 22.70 6.82
C LEU A 392 -29.75 21.76 5.63
N VAL A 393 -29.46 20.47 5.82
CA VAL A 393 -29.50 19.44 4.77
C VAL A 393 -30.57 18.42 5.11
N THR A 394 -31.40 18.07 4.12
CA THR A 394 -32.43 17.03 4.22
C THR A 394 -32.17 15.95 3.19
N ALA A 395 -32.19 14.67 3.59
CA ALA A 395 -32.03 13.53 2.69
C ALA A 395 -33.40 12.95 2.29
N SER A 396 -33.63 12.75 0.98
CA SER A 396 -34.85 12.11 0.46
C SER A 396 -34.75 10.58 0.36
N GLN A 397 -33.54 10.03 0.56
CA GLN A 397 -33.25 8.60 0.62
C GLN A 397 -32.23 8.27 1.70
N LYS A 398 -32.15 6.98 2.09
CA LYS A 398 -31.04 6.50 2.91
C LYS A 398 -29.76 6.57 2.08
N SER A 399 -28.69 7.09 2.66
CA SER A 399 -27.39 7.20 2.01
C SER A 399 -26.28 6.75 2.95
N ASN A 400 -25.19 6.25 2.39
CA ASN A 400 -24.00 5.79 3.09
C ASN A 400 -22.75 6.50 2.56
N ASN A 401 -21.69 6.57 3.38
CA ASN A 401 -20.40 7.17 3.02
C ASN A 401 -20.52 8.57 2.41
N ILE A 402 -21.24 9.46 3.12
CA ILE A 402 -21.56 10.78 2.60
C ILE A 402 -20.46 11.78 2.94
N GLN A 403 -19.97 12.49 1.93
CA GLN A 403 -19.05 13.62 2.10
C GLN A 403 -19.70 14.92 1.62
N PHE A 404 -19.77 15.90 2.52
CA PHE A 404 -20.18 17.27 2.23
C PHE A 404 -18.95 18.15 2.08
N ILE A 405 -18.82 18.86 0.98
CA ILE A 405 -17.73 19.81 0.75
C ILE A 405 -18.31 21.14 0.29
N LEU A 406 -18.02 22.20 1.03
CA LEU A 406 -18.43 23.56 0.69
C LEU A 406 -17.26 24.29 0.02
N TYR A 407 -17.49 24.86 -1.16
CA TYR A 407 -16.56 25.73 -1.87
C TYR A 407 -17.12 27.15 -1.95
N ASN A 408 -16.25 28.16 -1.88
CA ASN A 408 -16.61 29.53 -2.25
C ASN A 408 -16.47 29.75 -3.77
N LYS A 409 -16.87 30.92 -4.27
CA LYS A 409 -16.77 31.29 -5.70
C LYS A 409 -15.37 31.17 -6.32
N ARG A 410 -14.31 31.23 -5.52
CA ARG A 410 -12.91 31.05 -5.97
C ARG A 410 -12.47 29.59 -5.95
N GLN A 411 -13.40 28.65 -5.78
CA GLN A 411 -13.14 27.22 -5.63
C GLN A 411 -12.26 26.87 -4.41
N HIS A 412 -12.16 27.77 -3.42
CA HIS A 412 -11.49 27.44 -2.17
C HIS A 412 -12.44 26.65 -1.27
N LYS A 413 -11.94 25.55 -0.71
CA LYS A 413 -12.69 24.71 0.23
C LYS A 413 -12.87 25.44 1.57
N VAL A 414 -14.12 25.63 1.95
CA VAL A 414 -14.54 26.30 3.19
C VAL A 414 -14.84 25.30 4.31
N LEU A 415 -15.43 24.16 3.97
CA LEU A 415 -15.80 23.11 4.91
C LEU A 415 -15.71 21.74 4.25
N SER A 416 -15.34 20.72 5.01
CA SER A 416 -15.50 19.32 4.63
C SER A 416 -15.98 18.49 5.81
N VAL A 417 -17.09 17.78 5.65
CA VAL A 417 -17.68 16.94 6.71
C VAL A 417 -18.01 15.59 6.13
N HIS A 418 -17.66 14.52 6.86
CA HIS A 418 -18.00 13.15 6.51
C HIS A 418 -19.10 12.61 7.44
N ARG A 419 -20.00 11.78 6.89
CA ARG A 419 -20.99 11.02 7.67
C ARG A 419 -21.03 9.58 7.16
N LYS A 420 -20.99 8.63 8.09
CA LYS A 420 -21.06 7.20 7.78
C LYS A 420 -22.39 6.81 7.12
N TYR A 421 -23.50 7.32 7.63
CA TYR A 421 -24.84 7.13 7.05
C TYR A 421 -25.78 8.29 7.40
N ILE A 422 -26.83 8.47 6.60
CA ILE A 422 -27.98 9.36 6.82
C ILE A 422 -29.25 8.58 6.46
N LEU A 423 -30.29 8.63 7.30
CA LEU A 423 -31.54 7.93 7.03
C LEU A 423 -32.45 8.77 6.11
N LYS A 424 -33.38 8.09 5.44
CA LYS A 424 -34.40 8.75 4.62
C LYS A 424 -35.24 9.68 5.48
N GLY A 425 -35.37 10.95 5.08
CA GLY A 425 -36.14 11.96 5.77
C GLY A 425 -35.36 12.73 6.84
N ASP A 426 -34.13 12.33 7.16
CA ASP A 426 -33.32 13.03 8.15
C ASP A 426 -32.99 14.46 7.69
N THR A 427 -33.16 15.40 8.61
CA THR A 427 -32.71 16.79 8.46
C THR A 427 -31.66 17.11 9.52
N PHE A 428 -30.51 17.63 9.12
CA PHE A 428 -29.43 17.99 10.04
C PHE A 428 -28.70 19.26 9.60
N LYS A 429 -28.00 19.89 10.56
CA LYS A 429 -27.21 21.10 10.32
C LYS A 429 -25.75 20.74 10.04
N LEU A 430 -25.22 21.24 8.95
CA LEU A 430 -23.78 21.41 8.74
C LEU A 430 -23.40 22.75 9.36
N LYS A 431 -22.70 22.74 10.50
CA LYS A 431 -22.16 23.98 11.08
C LYS A 431 -21.09 24.54 10.13
N THR A 432 -21.23 25.80 9.76
CA THR A 432 -20.25 26.49 8.92
C THR A 432 -19.50 27.54 9.74
N PRO A 433 -18.27 27.90 9.37
CA PRO A 433 -17.72 29.18 9.80
C PRO A 433 -18.62 30.33 9.30
N SER A 434 -18.42 31.54 9.80
CA SER A 434 -19.10 32.74 9.27
C SER A 434 -18.84 32.84 7.77
N LEU A 435 -19.90 32.64 6.96
CA LEU A 435 -19.83 32.75 5.52
C LEU A 435 -20.02 34.22 5.16
N TYR A 436 -19.09 34.78 4.39
CA TYR A 436 -19.24 36.12 3.82
C TYR A 436 -20.27 36.10 2.69
N ALA A 437 -20.89 37.25 2.41
CA ALA A 437 -21.79 37.42 1.28
C ALA A 437 -21.12 36.99 -0.04
N GLY A 438 -21.82 36.22 -0.86
CA GLY A 438 -21.31 35.71 -2.13
C GLY A 438 -21.78 34.29 -2.46
N ASP A 439 -21.29 33.78 -3.59
CA ASP A 439 -21.69 32.47 -4.13
C ASP A 439 -20.86 31.33 -3.56
N TYR A 440 -21.56 30.23 -3.29
CA TYR A 440 -20.99 29.00 -2.78
C TYR A 440 -21.55 27.80 -3.52
N THR A 441 -20.81 26.70 -3.43
CA THR A 441 -21.19 25.41 -3.98
C THR A 441 -21.00 24.33 -2.92
N LEU A 442 -22.10 23.69 -2.51
CA LEU A 442 -22.06 22.48 -1.69
C LEU A 442 -22.04 21.27 -2.61
N VAL A 443 -20.94 20.54 -2.60
CA VAL A 443 -20.78 19.26 -3.29
C VAL A 443 -21.01 18.14 -2.29
N ILE A 444 -21.90 17.22 -2.64
CA ILE A 444 -22.29 16.09 -1.80
C ILE A 444 -21.93 14.82 -2.56
N PHE A 445 -21.09 13.99 -1.98
CA PHE A 445 -20.79 12.65 -2.48
C PHE A 445 -21.50 11.65 -1.59
N SER A 446 -22.12 10.63 -2.19
CA SER A 446 -22.76 9.52 -1.49
C SER A 446 -22.68 8.25 -2.33
N ASP A 447 -23.18 7.14 -1.81
CA ASP A 447 -23.47 5.92 -2.56
C ASP A 447 -24.38 6.11 -3.78
N HIS A 448 -25.12 7.22 -3.86
CA HIS A 448 -25.94 7.59 -5.01
C HIS A 448 -25.23 8.49 -6.04
N GLY A 449 -23.92 8.69 -5.87
CA GLY A 449 -23.11 9.55 -6.73
C GLY A 449 -22.96 10.97 -6.22
N ARG A 450 -22.62 11.88 -7.13
CA ARG A 450 -22.28 13.28 -6.85
C ARG A 450 -23.48 14.19 -7.09
N GLN A 451 -23.84 14.98 -6.08
CA GLN A 451 -24.80 16.06 -6.19
C GLN A 451 -24.13 17.41 -5.94
N VAL A 452 -24.51 18.42 -6.73
CA VAL A 452 -23.99 19.80 -6.59
C VAL A 452 -25.16 20.73 -6.29
N ILE A 453 -25.05 21.50 -5.21
CA ILE A 453 -26.04 22.51 -4.81
C ILE A 453 -25.33 23.86 -4.75
N ALA A 454 -25.67 24.74 -5.69
CA ALA A 454 -25.21 26.14 -5.67
C ALA A 454 -26.18 27.00 -4.86
N PHE A 455 -25.65 27.97 -4.12
CA PHE A 455 -26.44 28.97 -3.40
C PHE A 455 -25.65 30.25 -3.16
N THR A 456 -26.36 31.35 -2.91
CA THR A 456 -25.77 32.65 -2.59
C THR A 456 -26.10 33.01 -1.14
N VAL A 457 -25.07 33.38 -0.38
CA VAL A 457 -25.22 34.00 0.94
C VAL A 457 -25.41 35.50 0.71
N LYS A 458 -26.54 36.06 1.18
CA LYS A 458 -26.83 37.49 1.08
C LYS A 458 -26.16 38.28 2.20
#